data_AF-A0A1F6Z3Z2-F1
#
_entry.id   AF-A0A1F6Z3Z2-F1
#
_cell.length_a   1.000
_cell.length_b   1.000
_cell.length_c   1.000
_cell.angle_alpha   90.00
_cell.angle_beta   90.00
_cell.angle_gamma   90.00
#
_symmetry.space_group_name_H-M   'P 1'
#
loop_
_entity.id
_entity.type
_entity.pdbx_description
1 polymer ?
#
loop_
_entity_poly.entity_id
_entity_poly.type
_entity_poly.pdbx_seq_one_letter_code
_entity_poly.pdbx_strand_id
1 'polypeptide(L)'
;MKNVDNWKDWVSQKVRTSRAHETLGKYVDVRKTPRTKNISNEAKGFISLFSYPKNIKEFFWTLGLFIARLYMWGIVFYEVYFKKKYHNDNWERVESAR
;
A
#
# COMPACT_ATOMS: atom_id res chain seq x y z
N MET A 1 -10.89 15.83 -1.47
CA MET A 1 -9.51 15.29 -1.47
C MET A 1 -8.74 16.05 -2.54
N LYS A 2 -7.62 16.70 -2.20
CA LYS A 2 -6.80 17.41 -3.20
C LYS A 2 -6.19 16.36 -4.13
N ASN A 3 -6.30 16.56 -5.44
CA ASN A 3 -5.68 15.67 -6.41
C ASN A 3 -4.17 15.87 -6.35
N VAL A 4 -3.40 14.80 -6.53
CA VAL A 4 -1.98 14.84 -6.24
C VAL A 4 -1.21 15.36 -7.45
N ASP A 5 -0.61 16.54 -7.33
CA ASP A 5 0.12 17.19 -8.43
C ASP A 5 1.60 16.76 -8.52
N ASN A 6 2.12 16.11 -7.47
CA ASN A 6 3.55 15.77 -7.36
C ASN A 6 3.74 14.28 -7.01
N TRP A 7 4.71 13.63 -7.67
CA TRP A 7 5.09 12.22 -7.44
C TRP A 7 5.30 11.89 -5.95
N LYS A 8 5.99 12.78 -5.23
CA LYS A 8 6.28 12.57 -3.80
C LYS A 8 5.01 12.46 -2.95
N ASP A 9 4.02 13.29 -3.27
CA ASP A 9 2.75 13.30 -2.54
C ASP A 9 1.88 12.10 -2.94
N TRP A 10 1.96 11.65 -4.20
CA TRP A 10 1.28 10.43 -4.66
C TRP A 10 1.82 9.21 -3.93
N VAL A 11 3.15 9.10 -3.83
CA VAL A 11 3.82 8.03 -3.08
C VAL A 11 3.41 8.10 -1.60
N SER A 12 3.44 9.28 -0.98
CA SER A 12 3.02 9.47 0.42
C SER A 12 1.58 8.99 0.68
N GLN A 13 0.64 9.32 -0.22
CA GLN A 13 -0.76 8.88 -0.11
C GLN A 13 -0.89 7.35 -0.28
N LYS A 14 -0.20 6.76 -1.25
CA LYS A 14 -0.20 5.30 -1.46
C LYS A 14 0.42 4.55 -0.28
N VAL A 15 1.50 5.06 0.28
CA VAL A 15 2.13 4.52 1.48
C VAL A 15 1.19 4.58 2.68
N ARG A 16 0.52 5.73 2.93
CA ARG A 16 -0.46 5.88 4.03
C ARG A 16 -1.61 4.86 3.94
N THR A 17 -2.21 4.74 2.75
CA THR A 17 -3.31 3.80 2.54
C THR A 17 -2.86 2.35 2.68
N SER A 18 -1.67 1.98 2.19
CA SER A 18 -1.10 0.65 2.41
C SER A 18 -0.83 0.35 3.90
N ARG A 19 -0.30 1.31 4.66
CA ARG A 19 -0.07 1.14 6.11
C ARG A 19 -1.35 0.94 6.90
N ALA A 20 -2.44 1.61 6.54
CA ALA A 20 -3.74 1.42 7.21
C ALA A 20 -4.15 -0.06 7.20
N HIS A 21 -3.90 -0.78 6.10
CA HIS A 21 -4.20 -2.21 6.00
C HIS A 21 -3.29 -3.12 6.83
N GLU A 22 -2.17 -2.61 7.30
CA GLU A 22 -1.25 -3.33 8.18
C GLU A 22 -1.63 -3.17 9.64
N THR A 23 -2.02 -1.96 10.05
CA THR A 23 -2.54 -1.70 11.39
C THR A 23 -3.94 -2.30 11.60
N LEU A 24 -4.70 -2.62 10.54
CA LEU A 24 -6.01 -3.30 10.64
C LEU A 24 -5.96 -4.57 11.50
N GLY A 25 -4.84 -5.30 11.50
CA GLY A 25 -4.70 -6.50 12.32
C GLY A 25 -4.73 -6.25 13.84
N LYS A 26 -4.55 -4.99 14.29
CA LYS A 26 -4.72 -4.58 15.68
C LYS A 26 -6.20 -4.43 16.08
N TYR A 27 -7.06 -4.09 15.11
CA TYR A 27 -8.49 -3.80 15.36
C TYR A 27 -9.43 -4.91 14.90
N VAL A 28 -9.01 -5.70 13.92
CA VAL A 28 -9.84 -6.73 13.29
C VAL A 28 -9.13 -8.06 13.36
N ASP A 29 -9.87 -9.08 13.78
CA ASP A 29 -9.39 -10.45 13.86
C ASP A 29 -9.09 -10.97 12.45
N VAL A 30 -7.79 -11.06 12.13
CA VAL A 30 -7.24 -11.32 10.78
C VAL A 30 -7.71 -12.66 10.20
N ARG A 31 -8.24 -13.55 11.05
CA ARG A 31 -8.81 -14.85 10.67
C ARG A 31 -10.19 -14.74 10.02
N LYS A 32 -10.98 -13.71 10.37
CA LYS A 32 -12.34 -13.50 9.83
C LYS A 32 -12.36 -12.57 8.60
N THR A 33 -11.39 -11.68 8.49
CA THR A 33 -11.28 -10.75 7.35
C THR A 33 -9.89 -10.85 6.74
N PRO A 34 -9.71 -11.63 5.66
CA PRO A 34 -8.40 -11.79 5.04
C PRO A 34 -7.88 -10.45 4.55
N ARG A 35 -6.59 -10.18 4.80
CA ARG A 35 -5.93 -8.95 4.34
C ARG A 35 -5.89 -8.92 2.82
N THR A 36 -6.71 -8.07 2.20
CA THR A 36 -6.77 -7.91 0.74
C THR A 36 -5.43 -7.47 0.14
N LYS A 37 -4.67 -6.64 0.86
CA LYS A 37 -3.33 -6.18 0.47
C LYS A 37 -2.29 -6.85 1.34
N ASN A 38 -1.78 -8.00 0.87
CA ASN A 38 -0.68 -8.70 1.51
C ASN A 38 0.47 -8.85 0.50
N ILE A 39 1.72 -8.72 0.96
CA ILE A 39 2.91 -8.79 0.08
C ILE A 39 2.90 -10.07 -0.75
N SER A 40 2.56 -11.21 -0.12
CA SER A 40 2.46 -12.51 -0.78
C SER A 40 1.37 -12.56 -1.87
N ASN A 41 0.27 -11.84 -1.68
CA ASN A 41 -0.82 -11.80 -2.67
C ASN A 41 -0.45 -10.88 -3.85
N GLU A 42 0.32 -9.81 -3.59
CA GLU A 42 0.84 -8.94 -4.65
C GLU A 42 1.97 -9.59 -5.46
N ALA A 43 2.80 -10.43 -4.84
CA ALA A 43 3.80 -11.23 -5.54
C ALA A 43 3.17 -12.21 -6.55
N LYS A 44 1.96 -12.73 -6.28
CA LYS A 44 1.21 -13.52 -7.28
C LYS A 44 0.76 -12.67 -8.47
N GLY A 45 0.39 -11.41 -8.23
CA GLY A 45 0.08 -10.44 -9.28
C GLY A 45 1.27 -10.09 -10.18
N PHE A 46 2.51 -10.19 -9.66
CA PHE A 46 3.72 -9.98 -10.46
C PHE A 46 3.87 -10.99 -11.61
N ILE A 47 3.47 -12.24 -11.39
CA ILE A 47 3.53 -13.29 -12.41
C ILE A 47 2.55 -12.98 -13.55
N SER A 48 1.38 -12.43 -13.22
CA SER A 48 0.40 -11.96 -14.21
C SER A 48 0.91 -10.82 -15.09
N LEU A 49 1.91 -10.07 -14.63
CA LEU A 49 2.47 -8.90 -15.31
C LEU A 49 3.25 -9.29 -16.57
N PHE A 50 3.82 -10.50 -16.61
CA PHE A 50 4.47 -11.06 -17.81
C PHE A 50 3.48 -11.65 -18.82
N SER A 51 2.25 -11.97 -18.38
CA SER A 51 1.22 -12.56 -19.24
C SER A 51 0.32 -11.54 -19.92
N TYR A 52 0.29 -10.29 -19.44
CA TYR A 52 -0.65 -9.26 -19.89
C TYR A 52 -0.22 -8.47 -21.16
N PRO A 53 1.05 -8.09 -21.36
CA PRO A 53 1.43 -7.22 -22.46
C PRO A 53 1.42 -7.98 -23.79
N LYS A 54 0.65 -7.48 -24.77
CA LYS A 54 0.60 -8.03 -26.14
C LYS A 54 1.58 -7.30 -27.07
N ASN A 55 2.04 -6.12 -26.68
CA ASN A 55 2.93 -5.24 -27.45
C ASN A 55 4.13 -4.77 -26.63
N ILE A 56 5.26 -4.49 -27.31
CA ILE A 56 6.50 -3.96 -26.69
C ILE A 56 6.26 -2.63 -25.98
N LYS A 57 5.39 -1.76 -26.52
CA LYS A 57 5.03 -0.49 -25.84
C LYS A 57 4.30 -0.72 -24.52
N GLU A 58 3.36 -1.66 -24.48
CA GLU A 58 2.63 -2.02 -23.27
C GLU A 58 3.57 -2.64 -22.23
N PHE A 59 4.59 -3.38 -22.68
CA PHE A 59 5.63 -3.91 -21.80
C PHE A 59 6.39 -2.79 -21.06
N PHE A 60 6.80 -1.72 -21.74
CA PHE A 60 7.47 -0.60 -21.08
C PHE A 60 6.56 0.14 -20.08
N TRP A 61 5.28 0.35 -20.40
CA TRP A 61 4.32 0.97 -19.49
C TRP A 61 4.04 0.12 -18.26
N THR A 62 3.82 -1.19 -18.46
CA THR A 62 3.59 -2.15 -17.37
C THR A 62 4.84 -2.29 -16.49
N LEU A 63 6.04 -2.29 -17.07
CA LEU A 63 7.29 -2.28 -16.33
C LEU A 63 7.46 -1.01 -15.49
N GLY A 64 7.12 0.17 -16.05
CA GLY A 64 7.15 1.43 -15.30
C GLY A 64 6.18 1.44 -14.11
N LEU A 65 4.95 0.98 -14.31
CA LEU A 65 3.96 0.81 -13.24
C LEU A 65 4.42 -0.21 -12.19
N PHE A 66 5.13 -1.25 -12.62
CA PHE A 66 5.68 -2.25 -11.72
C PHE A 66 6.79 -1.67 -10.84
N ILE A 67 7.75 -0.94 -11.42
CA ILE A 67 8.82 -0.28 -10.67
C ILE A 67 8.23 0.73 -9.67
N ALA A 68 7.23 1.52 -10.09
CA ALA A 68 6.50 2.42 -9.20
C ALA A 68 5.89 1.69 -7.98
N ARG A 69 5.33 0.50 -8.22
CA ARG A 69 4.73 -0.32 -7.18
C ARG A 69 5.77 -0.94 -6.25
N LEU A 70 6.89 -1.42 -6.78
CA LEU A 70 8.02 -1.89 -5.98
C LEU A 70 8.60 -0.77 -5.11
N TYR A 71 8.77 0.43 -5.67
CA TYR A 71 9.28 1.58 -4.93
C TYR A 71 8.37 1.93 -3.74
N MET A 72 7.05 1.95 -3.96
CA MET A 72 6.06 2.16 -2.89
C MET A 72 6.19 1.11 -1.78
N TRP A 73 6.30 -0.17 -2.14
CA TRP A 73 6.48 -1.25 -1.16
C TRP A 73 7.83 -1.19 -0.43
N GLY A 74 8.91 -0.81 -1.11
CA GLY A 74 10.21 -0.60 -0.47
C GLY A 74 10.14 0.46 0.63
N ILE A 75 9.40 1.55 0.39
CA ILE A 75 9.17 2.59 1.40
C ILE A 75 8.30 2.06 2.55
N VAL A 76 7.19 1.36 2.25
CA VAL A 76 6.33 0.76 3.28
C VAL A 76 7.14 -0.20 4.15
N PHE A 77 7.92 -1.09 3.54
CA PHE A 77 8.78 -2.04 4.23
C PHE A 77 9.82 -1.32 5.09
N TYR A 78 10.51 -0.32 4.53
CA TYR A 78 11.47 0.47 5.29
C TYR A 78 10.83 1.13 6.52
N GLU A 79 9.66 1.75 6.36
CA GLU A 79 9.00 2.44 7.47
C GLU A 79 8.44 1.49 8.54
N VAL A 80 7.94 0.32 8.14
CA VAL A 80 7.41 -0.68 9.06
C VAL A 80 8.53 -1.36 9.84
N TYR A 81 9.55 -1.86 9.14
CA TYR A 81 10.62 -2.64 9.74
C TYR A 81 11.66 -1.78 10.47
N PHE A 82 12.12 -0.67 9.86
CA PHE A 82 13.13 0.19 10.48
C PHE A 82 12.52 1.21 11.43
N LYS A 83 11.45 1.89 11.01
CA LYS A 83 10.90 2.98 11.82
C LYS A 83 10.07 2.45 12.98
N LYS A 84 9.57 1.19 12.92
CA LYS A 84 8.62 0.58 13.88
C LYS A 84 7.53 1.57 14.33
N LYS A 85 7.20 2.53 13.46
CA LYS A 85 6.14 3.50 13.70
C LYS A 85 4.84 2.80 13.35
N TYR A 86 4.45 1.87 14.21
CA TYR A 86 3.04 1.58 14.39
C TYR A 86 2.37 2.95 14.52
N HIS A 87 1.39 3.21 13.67
CA HIS A 87 0.66 4.46 13.72
C HIS A 87 0.21 4.65 15.17
N ASN A 88 0.79 5.64 15.87
CA ASN A 88 0.31 6.01 17.19
C ASN A 88 -1.12 6.44 16.94
N ASP A 89 -2.02 5.63 17.48
CA ASP A 89 -3.41 5.68 17.19
C ASP A 89 -3.98 6.95 17.81
N ASN A 90 -4.14 7.99 16.99
CA ASN A 90 -4.79 9.23 17.40
C ASN A 90 -6.33 9.12 17.35
N TRP A 91 -6.87 7.90 17.21
CA TRP A 91 -8.29 7.63 17.38
C TRP A 91 -8.68 7.65 18.86
N GLU A 92 -8.48 8.79 19.53
CA GLU A 92 -9.25 9.08 20.73
C GLU A 92 -10.69 9.35 20.29
N ARG A 93 -11.63 8.52 20.76
CA ARG A 93 -13.05 8.82 20.61
C ARG A 93 -13.33 10.09 21.39
N VAL A 94 -13.47 11.20 20.69
CA VAL A 94 -13.93 12.45 21.29
C VAL A 94 -15.42 12.27 21.59
N GLU A 95 -15.76 12.01 22.85
CA GLU A 95 -17.13 11.96 23.35
C GLU A 95 -17.71 13.39 23.48
N SER A 96 -17.70 14.15 22.39
CA SER A 96 -18.34 15.47 22.34
C SER A 96 -19.78 15.33 21.87
N ALA A 97 -20.61 14.69 22.70
CA ALA A 97 -22.06 14.85 22.66
C ALA A 97 -22.66 14.22 23.93
N ARG A 98 -22.82 15.04 24.97
CA ARG A 98 -23.77 14.77 26.06
C ARG A 98 -24.91 15.77 25.95
#